data_AF-A0AAI8MN54-F1
#
_entry.id   AF-A0AAI8MN54-F1
#
_cell.length_a   1.000
_cell.length_b   1.000
_cell.length_c   1.000
_cell.angle_alpha   90.00
_cell.angle_beta   90.00
_cell.angle_gamma   90.00
#
_symmetry.space_group_name_H-M   'P 1'
#
loop_
_entity.id
_entity.type
_entity.pdbx_description
1 polymer ?
#
loop_
_entity_poly.entity_id
_entity_poly.type
_entity_poly.pdbx_seq_one_letter_code
_entity_poly.pdbx_strand_id
1 'polypeptide(L)'
;MLFIEGLASGIILFPYSLILYQLVVVGLLPFILISFVPKIRNMFLKKKSIRYWLLSGLLCYIVLTLIAYIMLYLSIREYVVFFMLSGVVFFTMYSSVYLLLLKFLSNKKQNDFLNKTEKYCILGLNFIFSLLFYAICRVILEYNLFSEVAKFFKEM
;
A
#
# COMPACT_ATOMS: atom_id res chain seq x y z
N MET A 1 13.41 15.82 -5.89
CA MET A 1 13.66 16.05 -4.45
C MET A 1 12.65 15.28 -3.60
N LEU A 2 11.35 15.53 -3.73
CA LEU A 2 10.26 14.83 -3.02
C LEU A 2 10.27 13.28 -3.08
N PHE A 3 10.61 12.67 -4.21
CA PHE A 3 10.67 11.20 -4.31
C PHE A 3 11.83 10.60 -3.49
N ILE A 4 12.96 11.32 -3.43
CA ILE A 4 14.15 10.91 -2.67
C ILE A 4 13.90 11.11 -1.18
N GLU A 5 13.21 12.20 -0.80
CA GLU A 5 12.77 12.43 0.58
C GLU A 5 11.72 11.41 1.04
N GLY A 6 10.78 11.01 0.17
CA GLY A 6 9.82 9.93 0.42
C GLY A 6 10.47 8.55 0.58
N LEU A 7 11.54 8.28 -0.18
CA LEU A 7 12.35 7.06 -0.05
C LEU A 7 13.21 7.07 1.22
N ALA A 8 13.87 8.20 1.51
CA ALA A 8 14.70 8.36 2.71
C ALA A 8 13.87 8.28 3.99
N SER A 9 12.72 8.95 4.02
CA SER A 9 11.74 8.80 5.10
C SER A 9 11.19 7.37 5.18
N GLY A 10 10.94 6.72 4.05
CA GLY A 10 10.59 5.30 3.99
C GLY A 10 11.62 4.37 4.66
N ILE A 11 12.92 4.65 4.49
CA ILE A 11 14.02 3.90 5.11
C ILE A 11 14.12 4.19 6.62
N ILE A 12 13.93 5.44 7.03
CA ILE A 12 13.99 5.86 8.46
C ILE A 12 12.76 5.37 9.24
N LEU A 13 11.60 5.27 8.60
CA LEU A 13 10.35 4.76 9.19
C LEU A 13 10.23 3.23 9.12
N PHE A 14 11.07 2.53 8.35
CA PHE A 14 11.04 1.06 8.24
C PHE A 14 11.27 0.31 9.58
N PRO A 15 12.11 0.80 10.52
CA PRO A 15 12.19 0.24 11.86
C PRO A 15 10.96 0.56 12.73
N TYR A 16 10.38 1.75 12.58
CA TYR A 16 9.13 2.12 13.26
C TYR A 16 7.94 1.30 12.74
N SER A 17 7.97 0.88 11.47
CA SER A 17 6.94 0.03 10.90
C SER A 17 7.00 -1.44 11.36
N LEU A 18 8.11 -1.88 11.99
CA LEU A 18 8.15 -3.15 12.71
C LEU A 18 7.33 -3.10 14.02
N ILE A 19 7.26 -1.96 14.68
CA ILE A 19 6.34 -1.73 15.82
C ILE A 19 4.89 -1.58 15.30
N LEU A 20 4.70 -0.99 14.13
CA LEU A 20 3.42 -0.90 13.41
C LEU A 20 3.11 -2.17 12.60
N TYR A 21 3.81 -3.30 12.81
CA TYR A 21 3.66 -4.50 11.98
C TYR A 21 2.22 -5.02 11.97
N GLN A 22 1.54 -4.97 13.11
CA GLN A 22 0.11 -5.30 13.21
C GLN A 22 -0.76 -4.42 12.30
N LEU A 23 -0.41 -3.14 12.16
CA LEU A 23 -1.14 -2.18 11.34
C LEU A 23 -0.86 -2.37 9.86
N VAL A 24 0.39 -2.71 9.53
CA VAL A 24 0.76 -3.13 8.18
C VAL A 24 -0.03 -4.38 7.79
N VAL A 25 -0.15 -5.35 8.68
CA VAL A 25 -0.95 -6.57 8.45
C VAL A 25 -2.44 -6.23 8.28
N VAL A 26 -3.04 -5.41 9.16
CA VAL A 26 -4.46 -5.02 9.06
C VAL A 26 -4.73 -4.23 7.78
N GLY A 27 -3.86 -3.28 7.44
CA GLY A 27 -3.99 -2.45 6.24
C GLY A 27 -3.79 -3.24 4.94
N LEU A 28 -2.98 -4.30 4.95
CA LEU A 28 -2.77 -5.19 3.81
C LEU A 28 -3.79 -6.34 3.77
N LEU A 29 -4.56 -6.58 4.83
CA LEU A 29 -5.53 -7.66 4.90
C LEU A 29 -6.48 -7.67 3.70
N PRO A 30 -7.04 -6.55 3.22
CA PRO A 30 -7.91 -6.54 2.05
C PRO A 30 -7.19 -6.96 0.77
N PHE A 31 -5.91 -6.60 0.64
CA PHE A 31 -5.06 -7.03 -0.46
C PHE A 31 -4.79 -8.54 -0.41
N ILE A 32 -4.52 -9.06 0.78
CA ILE A 32 -4.32 -10.49 1.04
C ILE A 32 -5.61 -11.26 0.71
N LEU A 33 -6.75 -10.81 1.22
CA LEU A 33 -8.06 -11.42 0.99
C LEU A 33 -8.43 -11.45 -0.49
N ILE A 34 -8.24 -10.34 -1.21
CA ILE A 34 -8.56 -10.30 -2.65
C ILE A 34 -7.64 -11.24 -3.45
N SER A 35 -6.44 -11.51 -2.96
CA SER A 35 -5.52 -12.46 -3.62
C SER A 35 -6.00 -13.91 -3.56
N PHE A 36 -6.96 -14.25 -2.68
CA PHE A 36 -7.62 -15.55 -2.68
C PHE A 36 -8.73 -15.66 -3.72
N VAL A 37 -9.22 -14.52 -4.25
CA VAL A 37 -10.22 -14.52 -5.34
C VAL A 37 -9.55 -15.08 -6.60
N PRO A 38 -10.03 -16.21 -7.17
CA PRO A 38 -9.30 -16.93 -8.22
C PRO A 38 -8.95 -16.07 -9.44
N LYS A 39 -9.86 -15.18 -9.85
CA LYS A 39 -9.66 -14.26 -10.99
C LYS A 39 -8.53 -13.28 -10.73
N ILE A 40 -8.50 -12.67 -9.55
CA ILE A 40 -7.47 -11.71 -9.12
C ILE A 40 -6.13 -12.43 -8.92
N ARG A 41 -6.16 -13.59 -8.25
CA ARG A 41 -4.98 -14.44 -8.06
C ARG A 41 -4.31 -14.77 -9.38
N ASN A 42 -5.09 -15.20 -10.37
CA ASN A 42 -4.56 -15.53 -11.70
C ASN A 42 -3.91 -14.29 -12.34
N MET A 43 -4.55 -13.11 -12.29
CA MET A 43 -3.93 -11.86 -12.77
C MET A 43 -2.60 -11.55 -12.08
N PHE A 44 -2.52 -11.75 -10.76
CA PHE A 44 -1.27 -11.55 -10.02
C PHE A 44 -0.20 -12.57 -10.36
N LEU A 45 -0.55 -13.80 -10.74
CA LEU A 45 0.42 -14.84 -11.12
C LEU A 45 0.97 -14.67 -12.55
N LYS A 46 0.30 -13.89 -13.42
CA LYS A 46 0.74 -13.64 -14.80
C LYS A 46 2.14 -13.01 -14.90
N LYS A 47 2.75 -13.17 -16.07
CA LYS A 47 4.08 -12.63 -16.38
C LYS A 47 4.05 -11.09 -16.32
N LYS A 48 5.11 -10.51 -15.75
CA LYS A 48 5.27 -9.04 -15.55
C LYS A 48 4.21 -8.36 -14.66
N SER A 49 3.26 -9.07 -14.04
CA SER A 49 2.24 -8.44 -13.17
C SER A 49 2.82 -7.58 -12.04
N ILE A 50 3.92 -8.00 -11.42
CA ILE A 50 4.63 -7.21 -10.40
C ILE A 50 5.16 -5.89 -10.96
N ARG A 51 5.69 -5.91 -12.20
CA ARG A 51 6.13 -4.67 -12.86
C ARG A 51 4.94 -3.73 -13.08
N TYR A 52 3.80 -4.27 -13.49
CA TYR A 52 2.57 -3.49 -13.62
C TYR A 52 2.04 -2.98 -12.28
N TRP A 53 2.16 -3.77 -11.20
CA TRP A 53 1.79 -3.36 -9.84
C TRP A 53 2.65 -2.19 -9.34
N LEU A 54 3.96 -2.26 -9.54
CA LEU A 54 4.88 -1.18 -9.20
C LEU A 54 4.63 0.08 -10.05
N LEU A 55 4.40 -0.09 -11.36
CA LEU A 55 4.03 1.02 -12.24
C LEU A 55 2.71 1.66 -11.81
N SER A 56 1.70 0.86 -11.41
CA SER A 56 0.46 1.42 -10.89
C SER A 56 0.68 2.17 -9.59
N GLY A 57 1.52 1.66 -8.66
CA GLY A 57 1.84 2.38 -7.43
C GLY A 57 2.51 3.72 -7.69
N LEU A 58 3.44 3.78 -8.66
CA LEU A 58 4.09 5.02 -9.07
C LEU A 58 3.10 6.01 -9.69
N LEU A 59 2.17 5.54 -10.54
CA LEU A 59 1.10 6.38 -11.08
C LEU A 59 0.16 6.90 -9.97
N CYS A 60 -0.22 6.04 -9.01
CA CYS A 60 -1.03 6.43 -7.86
C CYS A 60 -0.33 7.53 -7.05
N TYR A 61 0.98 7.37 -6.81
CA TYR A 61 1.79 8.36 -6.13
C TYR A 61 1.82 9.71 -6.87
N ILE A 62 2.01 9.72 -8.19
CA ILE A 62 1.99 10.95 -8.99
C ILE A 62 0.63 11.64 -8.89
N VAL A 63 -0.46 10.89 -9.08
CA VAL A 63 -1.83 11.42 -8.99
C VAL A 63 -2.08 12.02 -7.61
N LEU A 64 -1.70 11.32 -6.54
CA LEU A 64 -1.87 11.81 -5.18
C LEU A 64 -0.97 12.99 -4.84
N THR A 65 0.24 13.06 -5.42
CA THR A 65 1.12 14.23 -5.30
C THR A 65 0.51 15.45 -5.97
N LEU A 66 -0.14 15.27 -7.11
CA LEU A 66 -0.83 16.36 -7.81
C LEU A 66 -2.07 16.83 -7.03
N ILE A 67 -2.85 15.90 -6.47
CA ILE A 67 -3.96 16.22 -5.57
C ILE A 67 -3.44 16.96 -4.34
N ALA A 68 -2.38 16.45 -3.71
CA ALA A 68 -1.70 17.07 -2.58
C ALA A 68 -1.23 18.49 -2.88
N TYR A 69 -0.64 18.72 -4.05
CA TYR A 69 -0.21 20.04 -4.49
C TYR A 69 -1.38 21.03 -4.61
N ILE A 70 -2.51 20.59 -5.17
CA ILE A 70 -3.76 21.38 -5.18
C ILE A 70 -4.26 21.61 -3.74
N MET A 71 -4.15 20.60 -2.88
CA MET A 71 -4.56 20.68 -1.48
C MET A 71 -3.68 21.59 -0.62
N LEU A 72 -2.42 21.87 -0.99
CA LEU A 72 -1.58 22.86 -0.32
C LEU A 72 -2.06 24.31 -0.55
N TYR A 73 -2.85 24.56 -1.61
CA TYR A 73 -3.57 25.82 -1.79
C TYR A 73 -4.86 25.90 -0.97
N LEU A 74 -5.32 24.76 -0.44
CA LEU A 74 -6.38 24.68 0.56
C LEU A 74 -5.72 24.70 1.95
N SER A 75 -6.45 25.12 3.00
CA SER A 75 -5.94 25.23 4.39
C SER A 75 -5.67 23.86 5.05
N ILE A 76 -5.14 22.90 4.31
CA ILE A 76 -4.85 21.53 4.76
C ILE A 76 -3.40 21.49 5.25
N ARG A 77 -3.21 20.90 6.43
CA ARG A 77 -1.91 20.90 7.13
C ARG A 77 -0.91 19.99 6.39
N GLU A 78 0.30 20.51 6.14
CA GLU A 78 1.37 19.86 5.36
C GLU A 78 1.71 18.43 5.82
N TYR A 79 1.66 18.17 7.13
CA TYR A 79 1.94 16.84 7.68
C TYR A 79 0.92 15.78 7.23
N VAL A 80 -0.34 16.16 6.97
CA VAL A 80 -1.39 15.24 6.50
C VAL A 80 -1.07 14.80 5.07
N VAL A 81 -0.63 15.75 4.25
CA VAL A 81 -0.21 15.51 2.87
C VAL A 81 1.01 14.60 2.84
N PHE A 82 2.03 14.89 3.66
CA PHE A 82 3.22 14.05 3.79
C PHE A 82 2.88 12.63 4.24
N PHE A 83 1.97 12.49 5.20
CA PHE A 83 1.51 11.19 5.69
C PHE A 83 0.75 10.39 4.62
N MET A 84 -0.08 11.05 3.82
CA MET A 84 -0.79 10.42 2.71
C MET A 84 0.17 9.87 1.65
N LEU A 85 1.17 10.67 1.26
CA LEU A 85 2.16 10.27 0.26
C LEU A 85 3.05 9.11 0.74
N SER A 86 3.52 9.17 1.98
CA SER A 86 4.32 8.09 2.59
C SER A 86 3.51 6.79 2.72
N GLY A 87 2.22 6.87 3.08
CA GLY A 87 1.32 5.71 3.14
C GLY A 87 1.25 4.92 1.83
N VAL A 88 1.19 5.60 0.68
CA VAL A 88 1.16 4.97 -0.65
C VAL A 88 2.47 4.24 -0.95
N VAL A 89 3.60 4.86 -0.58
CA VAL A 89 4.93 4.26 -0.76
C VAL A 89 5.06 2.99 0.07
N PHE A 90 4.70 3.05 1.35
CA PHE A 90 4.71 1.87 2.23
C PHE A 90 3.80 0.77 1.71
N PHE A 91 2.55 1.09 1.39
CA PHE A 91 1.61 0.11 0.83
C PHE A 91 2.18 -0.56 -0.42
N THR A 92 2.73 0.22 -1.35
CA THR A 92 3.29 -0.30 -2.60
C THR A 92 4.49 -1.21 -2.35
N MET A 93 5.38 -0.86 -1.42
CA MET A 93 6.51 -1.71 -1.03
C MET A 93 6.04 -3.04 -0.42
N TYR A 94 5.19 -2.99 0.62
CA TYR A 94 4.77 -4.21 1.31
C TYR A 94 3.90 -5.13 0.44
N SER A 95 2.96 -4.57 -0.33
CA SER A 95 2.15 -5.35 -1.26
C SER A 95 3.00 -6.01 -2.36
N SER A 96 4.08 -5.36 -2.80
CA SER A 96 5.03 -5.94 -3.76
C SER A 96 5.82 -7.11 -3.18
N VAL A 97 6.24 -7.02 -1.90
CA VAL A 97 6.85 -8.15 -1.18
C VAL A 97 5.87 -9.31 -1.07
N TYR A 98 4.61 -9.03 -0.71
CA TYR A 98 3.57 -10.06 -0.65
C TYR A 98 3.31 -10.72 -2.02
N LEU A 99 3.27 -9.93 -3.09
CA LEU A 99 3.14 -10.45 -4.47
C LEU A 99 4.32 -11.35 -4.87
N LEU A 100 5.54 -10.99 -4.48
CA LEU A 100 6.72 -11.81 -4.72
C LEU A 100 6.60 -13.15 -3.99
N LEU A 101 6.21 -13.14 -2.72
CA LEU A 101 5.97 -14.37 -1.95
C LEU A 101 4.85 -15.22 -2.57
N LEU A 102 3.73 -14.61 -2.96
CA LEU A 102 2.62 -15.29 -3.63
C LEU A 102 3.09 -15.98 -4.92
N LYS A 103 3.93 -15.32 -5.72
CA LYS A 103 4.48 -15.92 -6.95
C LYS A 103 5.50 -17.01 -6.69
N PHE A 104 6.31 -16.86 -5.66
CA PHE A 104 7.33 -17.84 -5.30
C PHE A 104 6.69 -19.14 -4.81
N LEU A 105 5.67 -19.03 -3.96
CA LEU A 105 4.93 -20.17 -3.39
C LEU A 105 3.94 -20.81 -4.37
N SER A 106 3.57 -20.11 -5.45
CA SER A 106 2.63 -20.65 -6.43
C SER A 106 3.32 -21.55 -7.47
N ASN A 107 2.95 -22.83 -7.46
CA ASN A 107 3.38 -23.80 -8.47
C ASN A 107 2.75 -23.57 -9.86
N LYS A 108 1.76 -22.68 -9.99
CA LYS A 108 1.08 -22.36 -11.26
C LYS A 108 1.61 -21.08 -11.88
N LYS A 109 2.85 -21.09 -12.36
CA LYS A 109 3.42 -19.97 -13.12
C LYS A 109 2.71 -19.87 -14.48
N GLN A 110 1.85 -18.87 -14.64
CA GLN A 110 1.21 -18.55 -15.91
C GLN A 110 2.18 -17.71 -16.76
N ASN A 111 2.52 -18.21 -17.96
CA ASN A 111 3.39 -17.50 -18.89
C ASN A 111 2.67 -16.41 -19.70
N ASP A 112 1.36 -16.27 -19.48
CA ASP A 112 0.52 -15.28 -20.15
C ASP A 112 0.80 -13.87 -19.65
N PHE A 113 0.66 -12.91 -20.57
CA PHE A 113 0.69 -11.49 -20.26
C PHE A 113 -0.68 -11.00 -19.77
N LEU A 114 -0.65 -9.89 -19.03
CA LEU A 114 -1.87 -9.18 -18.65
C LEU A 114 -2.54 -8.57 -19.88
N ASN A 115 -3.84 -8.79 -20.01
CA ASN A 115 -4.69 -8.15 -21.01
C ASN A 115 -4.96 -6.69 -20.61
N LYS A 116 -5.44 -5.87 -21.56
CA LYS A 116 -5.70 -4.44 -21.33
C LYS A 116 -6.64 -4.19 -20.14
N THR A 117 -7.73 -4.94 -20.05
CA THR A 117 -8.71 -4.86 -18.94
C THR A 117 -8.09 -5.23 -17.58
N GLU A 118 -7.22 -6.24 -17.55
CA GLU A 118 -6.55 -6.70 -16.32
C GLU A 118 -5.53 -5.67 -15.82
N LYS A 119 -4.85 -4.97 -16.73
CA LYS A 119 -3.94 -3.86 -16.37
C LYS A 119 -4.69 -2.73 -15.67
N TYR A 120 -5.86 -2.33 -16.20
CA TYR A 120 -6.69 -1.32 -15.57
C TYR A 120 -7.27 -1.79 -14.22
N CYS A 121 -7.64 -3.07 -14.12
CA CYS A 121 -8.08 -3.66 -12.86
C CYS A 121 -6.99 -3.62 -11.79
N ILE A 122 -5.76 -4.00 -12.14
CA ILE A 122 -4.60 -3.91 -11.25
C ILE A 122 -4.37 -2.47 -10.78
N LEU A 123 -4.43 -1.51 -11.70
CA LEU A 123 -4.26 -0.10 -11.37
C LEU A 123 -5.34 0.41 -10.40
N GLY A 124 -6.61 0.08 -10.66
CA GLY A 124 -7.72 0.44 -9.77
C GLY A 124 -7.59 -0.20 -8.39
N LEU A 125 -7.23 -1.48 -8.30
CA LEU A 125 -7.00 -2.17 -7.03
C LEU A 125 -5.86 -1.54 -6.24
N ASN A 126 -4.75 -1.22 -6.90
CA ASN A 126 -3.61 -0.58 -6.26
C ASN A 126 -4.00 0.79 -5.67
N PHE A 127 -4.74 1.61 -6.43
CA PHE A 127 -5.20 2.91 -5.97
C PHE A 127 -6.14 2.81 -4.76
N ILE A 128 -7.18 1.96 -4.86
CA ILE A 128 -8.18 1.78 -3.78
C ILE A 128 -7.51 1.29 -2.50
N PHE A 129 -6.63 0.30 -2.59
CA PHE A 129 -5.96 -0.23 -1.41
C PHE A 129 -4.91 0.71 -0.83
N SER A 130 -4.24 1.51 -1.66
CA SER A 130 -3.34 2.56 -1.16
C SER A 130 -4.10 3.60 -0.34
N LEU A 131 -5.28 4.03 -0.81
CA LEU A 131 -6.15 4.95 -0.08
C LEU A 131 -6.70 4.33 1.20
N LEU A 132 -7.11 3.07 1.14
CA LEU A 132 -7.62 2.35 2.29
C LEU A 132 -6.53 2.15 3.36
N PHE A 133 -5.31 1.82 2.94
CA PHE A 133 -4.15 1.75 3.82
C PHE A 133 -3.90 3.09 4.53
N TYR A 134 -3.92 4.20 3.78
CA TYR A 134 -3.81 5.54 4.37
C TYR A 134 -4.93 5.82 5.39
N ALA A 135 -6.18 5.52 5.06
CA ALA A 135 -7.32 5.76 5.96
C ALA A 135 -7.18 4.98 7.27
N ILE A 136 -6.78 3.71 7.20
CA ILE A 136 -6.54 2.86 8.37
C ILE A 136 -5.42 3.44 9.23
N CYS A 137 -4.29 3.79 8.63
CA CYS A 137 -3.16 4.36 9.36
C CYS A 137 -3.53 5.68 10.02
N ARG A 138 -4.32 6.53 9.35
CA ARG A 138 -4.80 7.80 9.91
C ARG A 138 -5.72 7.59 11.11
N VAL A 139 -6.75 6.75 10.97
CA VAL A 139 -7.69 6.46 12.07
C VAL A 139 -6.93 5.97 13.30
N ILE A 140 -5.93 5.11 13.11
CA ILE A 140 -5.25 4.50 14.25
C ILE A 140 -4.31 5.48 14.96
N LEU A 141 -3.66 6.37 14.21
CA LEU A 141 -2.87 7.46 14.80
C LEU A 141 -3.74 8.52 15.47
N GLU A 142 -4.85 8.90 14.85
CA GLU A 142 -5.74 9.97 15.32
C GLU A 142 -6.49 9.57 16.60
N TYR A 143 -6.93 8.32 16.71
CA TYR A 143 -7.59 7.79 17.90
C TYR A 143 -6.62 7.17 18.91
N ASN A 144 -5.30 7.26 18.68
CA ASN A 144 -4.26 6.64 19.50
C ASN A 144 -4.60 5.19 19.90
N LEU A 145 -5.26 4.47 18.99
CA LEU A 145 -5.78 3.11 19.21
C LEU A 145 -4.66 2.14 19.59
N PHE A 146 -3.41 2.48 19.25
CA PHE A 146 -2.24 1.76 19.69
C PHE A 146 -2.07 1.75 21.22
N SER A 147 -2.25 2.89 21.88
CA SER A 147 -2.20 3.00 23.35
C SER A 147 -3.30 2.14 23.99
N GLU A 148 -4.50 2.19 23.43
CA GLU A 148 -5.66 1.44 23.92
C GLU A 148 -5.52 -0.07 23.71
N VAL A 149 -5.09 -0.51 22.52
CA VAL A 149 -4.87 -1.94 22.22
C VAL A 149 -3.68 -2.47 23.03
N ALA A 150 -2.59 -1.71 23.16
CA ALA A 150 -1.44 -2.11 23.98
C ALA A 150 -1.81 -2.19 25.47
N LYS A 151 -2.70 -1.32 25.98
CA LYS A 151 -3.26 -1.46 27.33
C LYS A 151 -4.12 -2.71 27.47
N PHE A 152 -5.03 -2.95 26.53
CA PHE A 152 -5.90 -4.13 26.54
C PHE A 152 -5.11 -5.44 26.64
N PHE A 153 -4.03 -5.60 25.88
CA PHE A 153 -3.17 -6.78 25.96
C PHE A 153 -2.22 -6.82 27.17
N LYS A 154 -2.02 -5.69 27.86
CA LYS A 154 -1.24 -5.64 29.11
C LYS A 154 -2.09 -5.94 30.35
N GLU A 155 -3.39 -5.69 30.26
CA GLU A 155 -4.38 -5.91 31.32
C GLU A 155 -5.04 -7.30 31.24
N MET A 156 -4.77 -8.05 30.16
CA MET A 156 -5.09 -9.48 30.00
C MET A 156 -3.97 -10.36 30.55
#